data_AF-M8B7G9-F1
#
_entry.id   AF-M8B7G9-F1
#
_cell.length_a   1.000
_cell.length_b   1.000
_cell.length_c   1.000
_cell.angle_alpha   90.00
_cell.angle_beta   90.00
_cell.angle_gamma   90.00
#
_symmetry.space_group_name_H-M   'P 1'
#
loop_
_entity.id
_entity.type
_entity.pdbx_description
1 polymer ?
#
loop_
_entity_poly.entity_id
_entity_poly.type
_entity_poly.pdbx_seq_one_letter_code
_entity_poly.pdbx_strand_id
1 'polypeptide(L)'
;MSQSVTEFTCGGFVVGLISVHTIADGLGAGQFINAAGASARALPKPRVSPVWARDLIPDPPRMPAPPPKLELLDLREFTVDLTPDHIAKAKSDFFMSMGQRCSAFDVCVAKTWQSRTRALRLAGRLADDHPVHVCFFANTRHLMLAGAAEGFYGNCFYPVTVTCSSAEVATGEVVDVVRAVRDAKARLAGDVARWAVGGFAQDPYELRFTYDSLFVSDWTRLGFLEADYGWGAPTHVVPFSYHPFIRTPRSWPSPSSARRRRPRSARGS
;
A
#
# COMPACT_ATOMS: atom_id res chain seq x y z
N MET A 1 8.91 3.67 17.59
CA MET A 1 9.49 2.88 16.47
C MET A 1 10.77 2.25 16.98
N SER A 2 11.07 1.00 16.62
CA SER A 2 12.34 0.36 16.90
C SER A 2 13.01 -0.06 15.59
N GLN A 3 14.33 0.05 15.54
CA GLN A 3 15.15 -0.38 14.42
C GLN A 3 16.16 -1.41 14.88
N SER A 4 16.41 -2.40 14.04
CA SER A 4 17.46 -3.40 14.24
C SER A 4 18.28 -3.56 12.97
N VAL A 5 19.53 -3.99 13.12
CA VAL A 5 20.42 -4.32 12.01
C VAL A 5 20.89 -5.75 12.18
N THR A 6 20.82 -6.53 11.11
CA THR A 6 21.34 -7.90 11.07
C THR A 6 22.31 -8.01 9.91
N GLU A 7 23.57 -8.26 10.23
CA GLU A 7 24.64 -8.47 9.24
C GLU A 7 24.73 -9.95 8.87
N PHE A 8 24.89 -10.24 7.59
CA PHE A 8 25.16 -11.56 7.06
C PHE A 8 26.67 -11.78 6.91
N THR A 9 27.10 -13.03 7.00
CA THR A 9 28.52 -13.42 6.88
C THR A 9 29.16 -13.04 5.53
N CYS A 10 28.35 -12.76 4.50
CA CYS A 10 28.82 -12.28 3.19
C CYS A 10 28.97 -10.75 3.08
N GLY A 11 28.77 -10.02 4.18
CA GLY A 11 28.87 -8.55 4.24
C GLY A 11 27.61 -7.81 3.79
N GLY A 12 26.53 -8.52 3.45
CA GLY A 12 25.20 -7.92 3.28
C GLY A 12 24.54 -7.66 4.65
N PHE A 13 23.51 -6.82 4.70
CA PHE A 13 22.75 -6.60 5.94
C PHE A 13 21.27 -6.36 5.67
N VAL A 14 20.44 -6.55 6.70
CA VAL A 14 19.03 -6.16 6.76
C VAL A 14 18.84 -5.10 7.83
N VAL A 15 18.06 -4.07 7.51
CA VAL A 15 17.54 -3.12 8.49
C VAL A 15 16.08 -3.45 8.75
N GLY A 16 15.77 -3.88 9.97
CA GLY A 16 14.41 -4.12 10.44
C GLY A 16 13.80 -2.84 11.00
N LEU A 17 12.54 -2.57 10.67
CA LEU A 17 11.75 -1.49 11.28
C LEU A 17 10.46 -2.07 11.86
N ILE A 18 10.23 -1.84 13.15
CA ILE A 18 8.93 -2.06 13.78
C ILE A 18 8.37 -0.70 14.20
N SER A 19 7.17 -0.39 13.72
CA SER A 19 6.49 0.87 13.98
C SER A 19 5.10 0.64 14.57
N VAL A 20 4.69 1.52 15.49
CA VAL A 20 3.32 1.54 15.99
C VAL A 20 2.50 2.39 15.01
N HIS A 21 1.58 1.76 14.30
CA HIS A 21 0.83 2.40 13.22
C HIS A 21 -0.08 3.55 13.70
N THR A 22 -0.40 3.63 15.00
CA THR A 22 -1.13 4.79 15.56
C THR A 22 -0.32 6.09 15.52
N ILE A 23 1.01 5.99 15.49
CA ILE A 23 1.90 7.14 15.43
C ILE A 23 1.97 7.68 14.00
N ALA A 24 2.27 6.83 13.02
CA ALA A 24 2.49 7.24 11.64
C ALA A 24 2.06 6.14 10.66
N ASP A 25 1.62 6.58 9.48
CA ASP A 25 1.36 5.68 8.35
C ASP A 25 2.67 5.30 7.64
N GLY A 26 2.55 4.54 6.54
CA GLY A 26 3.70 4.12 5.74
C GLY A 26 4.57 5.28 5.22
N LEU A 27 3.97 6.43 4.88
CA LEU A 27 4.71 7.61 4.42
C LEU A 27 5.48 8.26 5.57
N GLY A 28 4.87 8.38 6.75
CA GLY A 28 5.56 8.87 7.94
C GLY A 28 6.69 7.94 8.38
N ALA A 29 6.50 6.62 8.29
CA ALA A 29 7.58 5.64 8.49
C ALA A 29 8.70 5.80 7.46
N GLY A 30 8.35 6.07 6.20
CA GLY A 30 9.30 6.37 5.13
C GLY A 30 10.14 7.61 5.41
N GLN A 31 9.50 8.71 5.82
CA GLN A 31 10.20 9.93 6.22
C GLN A 31 11.17 9.66 7.37
N PHE A 32 10.75 8.88 8.38
CA PHE A 32 11.61 8.51 9.50
C PHE A 32 12.87 7.78 9.06
N ILE A 33 12.75 6.71 8.26
CA ILE A 33 13.93 5.93 7.85
C ILE A 33 14.86 6.72 6.91
N ASN A 34 14.31 7.60 6.08
CA ASN A 34 15.12 8.47 5.21
C ASN A 34 15.86 9.53 6.04
N ALA A 35 15.22 10.07 7.08
CA ALA A 35 15.89 10.96 8.02
C ALA A 35 17.00 10.23 8.79
N ALA A 36 16.76 8.99 9.24
CA ALA A 36 17.78 8.16 9.88
C ALA A 36 18.99 7.91 8.94
N GLY A 37 18.72 7.60 7.66
CA GLY A 37 19.77 7.45 6.64
C GLY A 37 20.53 8.74 6.33
N ALA A 38 19.86 9.90 6.37
CA ALA A 38 20.51 11.21 6.26
C ALA A 38 21.45 11.48 7.45
N SER A 39 20.99 11.18 8.67
CA SER A 39 21.81 11.30 9.89
C SER A 39 23.01 10.35 9.88
N ALA A 40 22.83 9.10 9.44
CA ALA A 40 23.93 8.12 9.33
C ALA A 40 25.05 8.60 8.37
N ARG A 41 24.69 9.40 7.36
CA ARG A 41 25.63 10.03 6.42
C ARG A 41 26.12 11.41 6.85
N ALA A 42 25.84 11.82 8.09
CA ALA A 42 26.18 13.13 8.65
C ALA A 42 25.67 14.32 7.79
N LEU A 43 24.53 14.16 7.13
CA LEU A 43 23.91 15.27 6.40
C LEU A 43 23.33 16.30 7.40
N PRO A 44 23.40 17.60 7.08
CA PRO A 44 23.01 18.66 8.01
C PRO A 44 21.51 18.69 8.30
N LYS A 45 20.68 18.16 7.40
CA LYS A 45 19.22 18.07 7.55
C LYS A 45 18.64 16.94 6.70
N PRO A 46 17.48 16.37 7.08
CA PRO A 46 16.75 15.47 6.19
C PRO A 46 16.28 16.19 4.94
N ARG A 47 16.04 15.43 3.86
CA ARG A 47 15.53 15.95 2.58
C ARG A 47 14.18 16.67 2.74
N VAL A 48 13.32 16.12 3.58
CA VAL A 48 12.02 16.68 3.93
C VAL A 48 12.03 16.98 5.43
N SER A 49 11.67 18.22 5.79
CA SER A 49 11.54 18.59 7.20
C SER A 49 10.21 18.03 7.74
N PRO A 50 10.22 17.33 8.89
CA PRO A 50 8.99 16.80 9.46
C PRO A 50 8.11 17.95 9.94
N VAL A 51 6.82 17.84 9.66
CA VAL A 51 5.78 18.78 10.08
C VAL A 51 4.86 18.06 11.04
N TRP A 52 4.74 18.61 12.26
CA TRP A 52 3.84 18.12 13.29
C TRP A 52 2.59 19.01 13.32
N ALA A 53 1.55 18.58 12.61
CA ALA A 53 0.33 19.38 12.43
C ALA A 53 -0.92 18.50 12.47
N ARG A 54 -1.00 17.61 13.48
CA ARG A 54 -2.11 16.62 13.60
C ARG A 54 -3.47 17.28 13.71
N ASP A 55 -3.52 18.50 14.24
CA ASP A 55 -4.72 19.30 14.39
C ASP A 55 -5.33 19.74 13.03
N LEU A 56 -4.61 19.53 11.92
CA LEU A 56 -5.14 19.73 10.55
C LEU A 56 -6.01 18.57 10.06
N ILE A 57 -5.98 17.42 10.73
CA ILE A 57 -6.84 16.29 10.38
C ILE A 57 -8.25 16.56 10.93
N PRO A 58 -9.31 16.46 10.09
CA PRO A 58 -10.68 16.63 10.57
C PRO A 58 -11.03 15.66 11.71
N ASP A 59 -11.76 16.15 12.71
CA ASP A 59 -12.32 15.37 13.81
C ASP A 59 -13.85 15.32 13.67
N PRO A 60 -14.39 14.43 12.82
CA PRO A 60 -15.83 14.31 12.63
C PRO A 60 -16.51 13.76 13.89
N PRO A 61 -17.82 14.00 14.09
CA PRO A 61 -18.56 13.47 15.23
C PRO A 61 -18.32 11.97 15.41
N ARG A 62 -17.91 11.58 16.62
CA ARG A 62 -17.57 10.18 16.93
C ARG A 62 -18.79 9.30 16.72
N MET A 63 -18.70 8.39 15.76
CA MET A 63 -19.67 7.32 15.61
C MET A 63 -19.34 6.22 16.63
N PRO A 64 -20.29 5.79 17.48
CA PRO A 64 -20.06 4.65 18.36
C PRO A 64 -19.91 3.39 17.51
N ALA A 65 -18.69 2.85 17.45
CA ALA A 65 -18.40 1.60 16.78
C ALA A 65 -18.21 0.47 17.82
N PRO A 66 -18.72 -0.75 17.55
CA PRO A 66 -18.39 -1.91 18.37
C PRO A 66 -16.88 -2.20 18.29
N PRO A 67 -16.29 -2.81 19.33
CA PRO A 67 -14.90 -3.25 19.25
C PRO A 67 -14.72 -4.20 18.06
N PRO A 68 -13.59 -4.11 17.33
CA PRO A 68 -13.37 -4.92 16.14
C PRO A 68 -13.35 -6.40 16.53
N LYS A 69 -14.15 -7.21 15.83
CA LYS A 69 -14.05 -8.67 15.91
C LYS A 69 -12.89 -9.10 15.04
N LEU A 70 -11.83 -9.62 15.67
CA LEU A 70 -10.67 -10.16 14.97
C LEU A 70 -10.86 -11.67 14.82
N GLU A 71 -11.19 -12.10 13.61
CA GLU A 71 -11.18 -13.52 13.26
C GLU A 71 -9.74 -13.96 12.97
N LEU A 72 -9.30 -15.02 13.65
CA LEU A 72 -8.01 -15.64 13.37
C LEU A 72 -8.13 -16.47 12.10
N LEU A 73 -7.65 -15.91 11.01
CA LEU A 73 -7.58 -16.57 9.71
C LEU A 73 -6.22 -17.28 9.59
N ASP A 74 -6.20 -18.58 9.30
CA ASP A 74 -4.95 -19.32 8.99
C ASP A 74 -4.46 -18.96 7.59
N LEU A 75 -4.00 -17.73 7.43
CA LEU A 75 -3.53 -17.20 6.15
C LEU A 75 -2.09 -17.65 5.87
N ARG A 76 -1.82 -17.95 4.60
CA ARG A 76 -0.46 -18.20 4.09
C ARG A 76 0.05 -17.00 3.31
N GLU A 77 1.37 -16.81 3.34
CA GLU A 77 2.01 -15.70 2.64
C GLU A 77 2.43 -16.23 1.28
N PHE A 78 2.13 -15.47 0.25
CA PHE A 78 2.53 -15.77 -1.10
C PHE A 78 2.91 -14.48 -1.79
N THR A 79 3.96 -14.54 -2.59
CA THR A 79 4.44 -13.43 -3.40
C THR A 79 4.12 -13.73 -4.86
N VAL A 80 3.59 -12.74 -5.57
CA VAL A 80 3.29 -12.84 -7.00
C VAL A 80 3.88 -11.65 -7.70
N ASP A 81 4.62 -11.91 -8.78
CA ASP A 81 5.16 -10.88 -9.63
C ASP A 81 4.18 -10.57 -10.77
N LEU A 82 3.75 -9.32 -10.84
CA LEU A 82 3.02 -8.79 -12.00
C LEU A 82 4.03 -8.11 -12.91
N THR A 83 4.27 -8.70 -14.08
CA THR A 83 5.26 -8.17 -15.02
C THR A 83 4.80 -6.84 -15.62
N PRO A 84 5.73 -5.91 -15.94
CA PRO A 84 5.39 -4.66 -16.62
C PRO A 84 4.61 -4.88 -17.92
N ASP A 85 4.91 -5.94 -18.67
CA ASP A 85 4.23 -6.26 -19.94
C ASP A 85 2.77 -6.65 -19.72
N HIS A 86 2.48 -7.46 -18.71
CA HIS A 86 1.10 -7.79 -18.35
C HIS A 86 0.30 -6.56 -17.90
N ILE A 87 0.94 -5.66 -17.13
CA ILE A 87 0.33 -4.40 -16.71
C ILE A 87 0.08 -3.50 -17.91
N ALA A 88 1.06 -3.36 -18.80
CA ALA A 88 0.97 -2.53 -20.00
C ALA A 88 -0.14 -3.03 -20.92
N LYS A 89 -0.23 -4.34 -21.16
CA LYS A 89 -1.31 -4.95 -21.95
C LYS A 89 -2.69 -4.64 -21.36
N ALA A 90 -2.89 -4.89 -20.07
CA ALA A 90 -4.19 -4.61 -19.43
C ALA A 90 -4.56 -3.12 -19.46
N LYS A 91 -3.57 -2.21 -19.35
CA LYS A 91 -3.81 -0.76 -19.52
C LYS A 91 -4.23 -0.40 -20.94
N SER A 92 -3.60 -1.03 -21.94
CA SER A 92 -3.97 -0.85 -23.35
C SER A 92 -5.38 -1.36 -23.63
N ASP A 93 -5.71 -2.58 -23.17
CA ASP A 93 -7.04 -3.16 -23.32
C ASP A 93 -8.12 -2.27 -22.67
N PHE A 94 -7.84 -1.75 -21.47
CA PHE A 94 -8.72 -0.80 -20.79
C PHE A 94 -8.91 0.48 -21.60
N PHE A 95 -7.83 1.06 -22.15
CA PHE A 95 -7.91 2.27 -22.97
C PHE A 95 -8.71 2.04 -24.25
N MET A 96 -8.50 0.92 -24.93
CA MET A 96 -9.22 0.57 -26.16
C MET A 96 -10.72 0.36 -25.92
N SER A 97 -11.10 -0.21 -24.78
CA SER A 97 -12.49 -0.49 -24.45
C SER A 97 -13.24 0.72 -23.87
N MET A 98 -12.60 1.52 -23.02
CA MET A 98 -13.26 2.59 -22.25
C MET A 98 -12.93 4.00 -22.74
N GLY A 99 -11.93 4.17 -23.61
CA GLY A 99 -11.41 5.50 -24.00
C GLY A 99 -10.75 6.28 -22.87
N GLN A 100 -10.54 5.65 -21.71
CA GLN A 100 -10.01 6.26 -20.50
C GLN A 100 -8.68 5.63 -20.09
N ARG A 101 -7.86 6.36 -19.34
CA ARG A 101 -6.61 5.84 -18.78
C ARG A 101 -6.84 5.26 -17.38
N CYS A 102 -6.10 4.20 -17.08
CA CYS A 102 -5.96 3.62 -15.75
C CYS A 102 -4.48 3.58 -15.33
N SER A 103 -4.23 3.46 -14.03
CA SER A 103 -2.91 3.35 -13.43
C SER A 103 -2.48 1.89 -13.27
N ALA A 104 -1.18 1.64 -13.09
CA ALA A 104 -0.67 0.31 -12.76
C ALA A 104 -1.31 -0.23 -11.47
N PHE A 105 -1.52 0.64 -10.48
CA PHE A 105 -2.23 0.31 -9.25
C PHE A 105 -3.63 -0.27 -9.55
N ASP A 106 -4.43 0.38 -10.40
CA ASP A 106 -5.80 -0.07 -10.70
C ASP A 106 -5.80 -1.47 -11.30
N VAL A 107 -4.86 -1.75 -12.21
CA VAL A 107 -4.66 -3.06 -12.82
C VAL A 107 -4.22 -4.10 -11.79
N CYS A 108 -3.20 -3.79 -10.98
CA CYS A 108 -2.69 -4.73 -9.98
C CYS A 108 -3.77 -5.11 -8.96
N VAL A 109 -4.47 -4.11 -8.41
CA VAL A 109 -5.56 -4.34 -7.46
C VAL A 109 -6.69 -5.15 -8.10
N ALA A 110 -7.14 -4.77 -9.30
CA ALA A 110 -8.20 -5.49 -10.00
C ALA A 110 -7.85 -6.94 -10.30
N LYS A 111 -6.64 -7.19 -10.84
CA LYS A 111 -6.17 -8.55 -11.14
C LYS A 111 -6.03 -9.40 -9.87
N THR A 112 -5.48 -8.85 -8.79
CA THR A 112 -5.36 -9.57 -7.52
C THR A 112 -6.72 -9.86 -6.91
N TRP A 113 -7.63 -8.88 -6.90
CA TRP A 113 -8.99 -9.05 -6.39
C TRP A 113 -9.76 -10.10 -7.18
N GLN A 114 -9.75 -10.02 -8.51
CA GLN A 114 -10.37 -11.00 -9.41
C GLN A 114 -9.80 -12.40 -9.20
N SER A 115 -8.47 -12.56 -9.19
CA SER A 115 -7.83 -13.87 -8.99
C SER A 115 -8.15 -14.47 -7.63
N ARG A 116 -8.14 -13.65 -6.56
CA ARG A 116 -8.52 -14.09 -5.21
C ARG A 116 -9.97 -14.54 -5.16
N THR A 117 -10.90 -13.75 -5.70
CA THR A 117 -12.33 -14.09 -5.71
C THR A 117 -12.58 -15.38 -6.50
N ARG A 118 -11.93 -15.58 -7.65
CA ARG A 118 -11.98 -16.83 -8.42
C ARG A 118 -11.50 -18.02 -7.58
N ALA A 119 -10.34 -17.91 -6.93
CA ALA A 119 -9.80 -18.98 -6.10
C ALA A 119 -10.74 -19.35 -4.94
N LEU A 120 -11.36 -18.36 -4.30
CA LEU A 120 -12.30 -18.58 -3.21
C LEU A 120 -13.60 -19.27 -3.67
N ARG A 121 -14.12 -18.90 -4.84
CA ARG A 121 -15.28 -19.57 -5.45
C ARG A 121 -14.96 -21.01 -5.83
N LEU A 122 -13.82 -21.26 -6.48
CA LEU A 122 -13.37 -22.61 -6.83
C LEU A 122 -13.21 -23.51 -5.61
N ALA A 123 -12.83 -22.94 -4.46
CA ALA A 123 -12.74 -23.65 -3.19
C ALA A 123 -14.10 -23.82 -2.45
N GLY A 124 -15.22 -23.43 -3.07
CA GLY A 124 -16.55 -23.49 -2.46
C GLY A 124 -16.74 -22.57 -1.25
N ARG A 125 -15.88 -21.56 -1.10
CA ARG A 125 -15.89 -20.63 0.06
C ARG A 125 -16.79 -19.42 -0.15
N LEU A 126 -17.21 -19.15 -1.39
CA LEU A 126 -18.09 -18.04 -1.75
C LEU A 126 -19.25 -18.55 -2.59
N ALA A 127 -20.46 -18.14 -2.24
CA ALA A 127 -21.63 -18.28 -3.10
C ALA A 127 -21.62 -17.24 -4.24
N ASP A 128 -22.39 -17.48 -5.30
CA ASP A 128 -22.31 -16.68 -6.53
C ASP A 128 -22.58 -15.19 -6.32
N ASP A 129 -23.57 -14.87 -5.48
CA ASP A 129 -23.96 -13.50 -5.14
C ASP A 129 -23.38 -13.01 -3.80
N HIS A 130 -22.41 -13.74 -3.23
CA HIS A 130 -21.76 -13.29 -2.00
C HIS A 130 -21.02 -11.96 -2.23
N PRO A 131 -21.23 -10.94 -1.39
CA PRO A 131 -20.52 -9.67 -1.52
C PRO A 131 -19.03 -9.90 -1.26
N VAL A 132 -18.19 -9.34 -2.12
CA VAL A 132 -16.73 -9.33 -1.92
C VAL A 132 -16.23 -7.90 -1.92
N HIS A 133 -15.23 -7.64 -1.10
CA HIS A 133 -14.74 -6.29 -0.87
C HIS A 133 -13.27 -6.17 -1.26
N VAL A 134 -12.90 -5.04 -1.85
CA VAL A 134 -11.51 -4.60 -1.90
C VAL A 134 -11.40 -3.23 -1.24
N CYS A 135 -10.51 -3.12 -0.27
CA CYS A 135 -10.24 -1.88 0.46
C CYS A 135 -8.77 -1.51 0.28
N PHE A 136 -8.49 -0.29 -0.16
CA PHE A 136 -7.13 0.23 -0.25
C PHE A 136 -6.99 1.57 0.48
N PHE A 137 -5.81 1.81 1.03
CA PHE A 137 -5.54 3.00 1.84
C PHE A 137 -4.92 4.10 0.97
N ALA A 138 -5.68 5.14 0.70
CA ALA A 138 -5.27 6.25 -0.16
C ALA A 138 -4.63 7.38 0.65
N ASN A 139 -3.44 7.84 0.27
CA ASN A 139 -2.81 9.03 0.88
C ASN A 139 -3.67 10.28 0.65
N THR A 140 -4.06 10.98 1.71
CA THR A 140 -4.92 12.17 1.66
C THR A 140 -4.19 13.47 1.97
N ARG A 141 -2.86 13.45 2.13
CA ARG A 141 -2.05 14.66 2.38
C ARG A 141 -2.29 15.78 1.37
N HIS A 142 -2.50 15.41 0.10
CA HIS A 142 -2.77 16.35 -0.99
C HIS A 142 -4.15 17.04 -0.90
N LEU A 143 -5.04 16.54 -0.03
CA LEU A 143 -6.36 17.12 0.25
C LEU A 143 -6.36 17.98 1.53
N MET A 144 -5.26 18.02 2.27
CA MET A 144 -5.14 18.86 3.46
C MET A 144 -5.17 20.34 3.07
N LEU A 145 -5.87 21.14 3.86
CA LEU A 145 -5.80 22.60 3.78
C LEU A 145 -4.40 23.04 4.27
N ALA A 146 -3.65 23.75 3.43
CA ALA A 146 -2.29 24.30 3.62
C ALA A 146 -1.09 23.40 3.26
N GLY A 147 0.03 24.06 2.93
CA GLY A 147 1.30 23.50 2.40
C GLY A 147 2.11 22.58 3.33
N ALA A 148 1.46 21.95 4.32
CA ALA A 148 2.05 20.97 5.23
C ALA A 148 2.14 19.55 4.64
N ALA A 149 1.60 19.34 3.43
CA ALA A 149 1.40 18.02 2.84
C ALA A 149 2.69 17.19 2.69
N GLU A 150 3.82 17.81 2.31
CA GLU A 150 5.05 17.05 2.05
C GLU A 150 5.71 16.55 3.33
N GLY A 151 5.74 17.39 4.38
CA GLY A 151 6.41 17.10 5.65
C GLY A 151 5.56 16.41 6.71
N PHE A 152 4.24 16.27 6.50
CA PHE A 152 3.34 15.76 7.54
C PHE A 152 3.72 14.36 8.05
N TYR A 153 4.06 14.30 9.35
CA TYR A 153 4.67 13.14 10.02
C TYR A 153 3.66 12.26 10.81
N GLY A 154 2.39 12.20 10.38
CA GLY A 154 1.32 11.41 11.03
C GLY A 154 0.58 10.45 10.11
N ASN A 155 -0.54 9.91 10.59
CA ASN A 155 -1.50 9.18 9.74
C ASN A 155 -2.31 10.19 8.91
N CYS A 156 -2.24 10.06 7.59
CA CYS A 156 -3.06 10.86 6.66
C CYS A 156 -3.39 10.01 5.43
N PHE A 157 -4.24 9.03 5.65
CA PHE A 157 -4.77 8.15 4.62
C PHE A 157 -6.27 7.97 4.83
N TYR A 158 -6.99 7.58 3.79
CA TYR A 158 -8.41 7.27 3.84
C TYR A 158 -8.67 5.88 3.25
N PRO A 159 -9.46 5.01 3.91
CA PRO A 159 -9.84 3.71 3.38
C PRO A 159 -10.87 3.87 2.26
N VAL A 160 -10.52 3.41 1.07
CA VAL A 160 -11.44 3.39 -0.09
C VAL A 160 -11.88 1.95 -0.31
N THR A 161 -13.17 1.70 -0.13
CA THR A 161 -13.77 0.36 -0.30
C THR A 161 -14.62 0.27 -1.55
N VAL A 162 -14.49 -0.85 -2.26
CA VAL A 162 -15.34 -1.25 -3.37
C VAL A 162 -15.99 -2.58 -3.01
N THR A 163 -17.30 -2.68 -3.27
CA THR A 163 -18.09 -3.90 -3.05
C THR A 163 -18.75 -4.28 -4.36
N CYS A 164 -18.59 -5.54 -4.76
CA CYS A 164 -19.25 -6.16 -5.91
C CYS A 164 -19.69 -7.57 -5.53
N SER A 165 -20.53 -8.21 -6.35
CA SER A 165 -20.82 -9.63 -6.17
C SER A 165 -19.59 -10.48 -6.54
N SER A 166 -19.46 -11.64 -5.92
CA SER A 166 -18.35 -12.54 -6.24
C SER A 166 -18.41 -12.99 -7.70
N ALA A 167 -19.60 -13.06 -8.32
CA ALA A 167 -19.79 -13.39 -9.73
C ALA A 167 -19.28 -12.28 -10.64
N GLU A 168 -19.69 -11.04 -10.41
CA GLU A 168 -19.23 -9.88 -11.19
C GLU A 168 -17.71 -9.79 -11.22
N VAL A 169 -17.07 -9.98 -10.07
CA VAL A 169 -15.61 -9.89 -9.96
C VAL A 169 -14.93 -11.11 -10.60
N ALA A 170 -15.47 -12.31 -10.40
CA ALA A 170 -14.85 -13.54 -10.90
C ALA A 170 -15.04 -13.74 -12.41
N THR A 171 -16.24 -13.52 -12.94
CA THR A 171 -16.55 -13.81 -14.34
C THR A 171 -16.49 -12.57 -15.23
N GLY A 172 -16.49 -11.37 -14.64
CA GLY A 172 -16.40 -10.12 -15.40
C GLY A 172 -15.09 -9.94 -16.15
N GLU A 173 -15.15 -9.14 -17.21
CA GLU A 173 -13.96 -8.72 -17.94
C GLU A 173 -13.04 -7.92 -17.02
N VAL A 174 -11.72 -8.09 -17.18
CA VAL A 174 -10.76 -7.36 -16.33
C VAL A 174 -10.96 -5.85 -16.42
N VAL A 175 -11.39 -5.35 -17.58
CA VAL A 175 -11.67 -3.93 -17.81
C VAL A 175 -12.72 -3.40 -16.85
N ASP A 176 -13.78 -4.16 -16.57
CA ASP A 176 -14.84 -3.77 -15.64
C ASP A 176 -14.34 -3.72 -14.20
N VAL A 177 -13.52 -4.70 -13.79
CA VAL A 177 -12.92 -4.73 -12.45
C VAL A 177 -11.94 -3.56 -12.27
N VAL A 178 -11.14 -3.24 -13.31
CA VAL A 178 -10.25 -2.06 -13.33
C VAL A 178 -11.06 -0.78 -13.23
N ARG A 179 -12.19 -0.68 -13.95
CA ARG A 179 -13.10 0.47 -13.86
C ARG A 179 -13.61 0.65 -12.44
N ALA A 180 -14.06 -0.41 -11.79
CA ALA A 180 -14.58 -0.33 -10.41
C ALA A 180 -13.54 0.24 -9.42
N VAL A 181 -12.28 -0.23 -9.50
CA VAL A 181 -11.17 0.28 -8.66
C VAL A 181 -10.84 1.74 -8.99
N ARG A 182 -10.74 2.07 -10.28
CA ARG A 182 -10.45 3.43 -10.75
C ARG A 182 -11.53 4.42 -10.29
N ASP A 183 -12.79 4.08 -10.49
CA ASP A 183 -13.91 4.96 -10.16
C ASP A 183 -14.03 5.15 -8.65
N ALA A 184 -13.65 4.14 -7.86
CA ALA A 184 -13.53 4.30 -6.42
C ALA A 184 -12.45 5.29 -6.00
N LYS A 185 -11.28 5.26 -6.65
CA LYS A 185 -10.24 6.28 -6.43
C LYS A 185 -10.71 7.68 -6.83
N ALA A 186 -11.48 7.79 -7.91
CA ALA A 186 -11.99 9.08 -8.38
C ALA A 186 -12.95 9.74 -7.39
N ARG A 187 -13.64 8.96 -6.53
CA ARG A 187 -14.52 9.47 -5.47
C ARG A 187 -13.79 9.98 -4.23
N LEU A 188 -12.48 9.68 -4.07
CA LEU A 188 -11.71 9.91 -2.85
C LEU A 188 -11.91 11.32 -2.25
N ALA A 189 -11.78 12.37 -3.06
CA ALA A 189 -11.89 13.74 -2.56
C ALA A 189 -13.30 14.05 -2.01
N GLY A 190 -14.33 13.57 -2.70
CA GLY A 190 -15.72 13.72 -2.25
C GLY A 190 -16.02 12.89 -1.01
N ASP A 191 -15.51 11.65 -0.95
CA ASP A 191 -15.67 10.77 0.21
C ASP A 191 -14.98 11.35 1.45
N VAL A 192 -13.76 11.88 1.31
CA VAL A 192 -13.03 12.57 2.40
C VAL A 192 -13.79 13.81 2.87
N ALA A 193 -14.29 14.65 1.95
CA ALA A 193 -15.06 15.83 2.30
C ALA A 193 -16.36 15.47 3.04
N ARG A 194 -17.07 14.44 2.57
CA ARG A 194 -18.28 13.92 3.21
C ARG A 194 -18.00 13.35 4.60
N TRP A 195 -16.89 12.63 4.75
CA TRP A 195 -16.45 12.09 6.04
C TRP A 195 -16.10 13.20 7.03
N ALA A 196 -15.39 14.24 6.59
CA ALA A 196 -14.97 15.35 7.43
C ALA A 196 -16.16 16.10 8.09
N VAL A 197 -17.35 16.05 7.49
CA VAL A 197 -18.58 16.65 8.03
C VAL A 197 -19.52 15.65 8.72
N GLY A 198 -19.07 14.41 8.95
CA GLY A 198 -19.89 13.36 9.58
C GLY A 198 -21.01 12.82 8.68
N GLY A 199 -20.85 12.89 7.35
CA GLY A 199 -21.91 12.55 6.39
C GLY A 199 -22.12 11.05 6.13
N PHE A 200 -21.44 10.15 6.86
CA PHE A 200 -21.60 8.70 6.74
C PHE A 200 -22.30 8.13 7.98
N ALA A 201 -23.13 7.10 7.76
CA ALA A 201 -23.81 6.39 8.84
C ALA A 201 -22.89 5.37 9.55
N GLN A 202 -21.82 4.94 8.89
CA GLN A 202 -20.79 4.05 9.41
C GLN A 202 -19.44 4.72 9.18
N ASP A 203 -18.52 4.55 10.13
CA ASP A 203 -17.17 5.07 10.00
C ASP A 203 -16.44 4.35 8.85
N PRO A 204 -15.94 5.06 7.81
CA PRO A 204 -15.09 4.45 6.80
C PRO A 204 -13.87 3.71 7.38
N TYR A 205 -13.41 4.12 8.58
CA TYR A 205 -12.31 3.47 9.29
C TYR A 205 -12.76 2.26 10.16
N GLU A 206 -14.06 1.94 10.21
CA GLU A 206 -14.56 0.70 10.81
C GLU A 206 -14.30 -0.49 9.86
N LEU A 207 -13.04 -0.92 9.80
CA LEU A 207 -12.58 -1.98 8.91
C LEU A 207 -13.06 -3.36 9.40
N ARG A 208 -13.61 -4.16 8.47
CA ARG A 208 -13.99 -5.55 8.72
C ARG A 208 -12.96 -6.51 8.15
N PHE A 209 -12.24 -7.21 9.02
CA PHE A 209 -11.20 -8.18 8.64
C PHE A 209 -11.79 -9.57 8.42
N THR A 210 -12.64 -9.68 7.39
CA THR A 210 -13.33 -10.92 7.02
C THR A 210 -12.68 -11.57 5.79
N TYR A 211 -12.94 -12.86 5.56
CA TYR A 211 -12.31 -13.62 4.48
C TYR A 211 -12.75 -13.18 3.07
N ASP A 212 -13.88 -12.50 2.94
CA ASP A 212 -14.41 -11.88 1.72
C ASP A 212 -13.78 -10.50 1.42
N SER A 213 -13.04 -9.92 2.37
CA SER A 213 -12.38 -8.62 2.23
C SER A 213 -10.91 -8.74 1.82
N LEU A 214 -10.51 -7.97 0.81
CA LEU A 214 -9.13 -7.81 0.36
C LEU A 214 -8.59 -6.43 0.72
N PHE A 215 -7.65 -6.35 1.66
CA PHE A 215 -6.99 -5.09 2.03
C PHE A 215 -5.71 -4.87 1.24
N VAL A 216 -5.53 -3.73 0.60
CA VAL A 216 -4.35 -3.43 -0.23
C VAL A 216 -3.59 -2.24 0.33
N SER A 217 -2.28 -2.40 0.49
CA SER A 217 -1.36 -1.31 0.85
C SER A 217 -0.28 -1.21 -0.22
N ASP A 218 -0.20 -0.05 -0.87
CA ASP A 218 0.78 0.22 -1.92
C ASP A 218 2.07 0.78 -1.30
N TRP A 219 3.16 0.01 -1.40
CA TRP A 219 4.46 0.38 -0.85
C TRP A 219 5.38 1.07 -1.86
N THR A 220 4.94 1.19 -3.13
CA THR A 220 5.79 1.65 -4.24
C THR A 220 6.25 3.10 -4.10
N ARG A 221 5.58 3.90 -3.27
CA ARG A 221 5.84 5.34 -3.10
C ARG A 221 6.00 5.76 -1.64
N LEU A 222 6.28 4.81 -0.74
CA LEU A 222 6.42 5.12 0.68
C LEU A 222 7.78 5.72 1.04
N GLY A 223 8.77 5.70 0.14
CA GLY A 223 10.13 6.16 0.45
C GLY A 223 11.07 5.06 0.93
N PHE A 224 10.62 3.79 0.95
CA PHE A 224 11.41 2.69 1.50
C PHE A 224 12.59 2.28 0.63
N LEU A 225 12.49 2.46 -0.68
CA LEU A 225 13.56 2.13 -1.64
C LEU A 225 14.61 3.24 -1.75
N GLU A 226 14.36 4.40 -1.15
CA GLU A 226 15.24 5.56 -1.16
C GLU A 226 16.13 5.65 0.08
N ALA A 227 15.90 4.78 1.08
CA ALA A 227 16.59 4.79 2.35
C ALA A 227 18.07 4.38 2.21
N ASP A 228 18.96 5.36 2.19
CA ASP A 228 20.41 5.16 2.10
C ASP A 228 21.08 5.60 3.40
N TYR A 229 21.77 4.66 4.04
CA TYR A 229 22.52 4.83 5.30
C TYR A 229 24.03 5.03 5.08
N GLY A 230 24.49 5.12 3.83
CA GLY A 230 25.90 5.24 3.43
C GLY A 230 26.36 4.12 2.50
N TRP A 231 25.55 3.07 2.32
CA TRP A 231 25.86 1.90 1.49
C TRP A 231 25.02 1.84 0.19
N GLY A 232 24.27 2.90 -0.11
CA GLY A 232 23.34 2.96 -1.23
C GLY A 232 21.91 2.57 -0.85
N ALA A 233 21.02 2.65 -1.84
CA ALA A 233 19.62 2.29 -1.71
C ALA A 233 19.41 0.78 -1.48
N PRO A 234 18.34 0.34 -0.81
CA PRO A 234 18.05 -1.07 -0.59
C PRO A 234 17.83 -1.81 -1.90
N THR A 235 18.34 -3.04 -1.99
CA THR A 235 18.07 -3.91 -3.15
C THR A 235 16.67 -4.49 -3.12
N HIS A 236 16.14 -4.74 -1.92
CA HIS A 236 14.82 -5.27 -1.67
C HIS A 236 14.22 -4.57 -0.46
N VAL A 237 12.91 -4.36 -0.52
CA VAL A 237 12.10 -4.01 0.65
C VAL A 237 11.08 -5.12 0.75
N VAL A 238 11.04 -5.77 1.92
CA VAL A 238 10.04 -6.80 2.19
C VAL A 238 9.33 -6.44 3.47
N PRO A 239 8.03 -6.68 3.52
CA PRO A 239 7.31 -6.57 4.77
C PRO A 239 7.64 -7.74 5.69
N PHE A 240 7.50 -7.48 6.99
CA PHE A 240 7.56 -8.51 7.99
C PHE A 240 6.22 -8.55 8.72
N SER A 241 5.46 -9.63 8.55
CA SER A 241 4.14 -9.78 9.18
C SER A 241 4.30 -10.46 10.55
N TYR A 242 4.17 -9.69 11.63
CA TYR A 242 4.24 -10.20 13.01
C TYR A 242 2.93 -10.82 13.50
N HIS A 243 1.82 -10.59 12.79
CA HIS A 243 0.47 -10.93 13.26
C HIS A 243 -0.37 -11.68 12.19
N PRO A 244 -1.10 -12.75 12.57
CA PRO A 244 -1.81 -13.61 11.61
C PRO A 244 -3.11 -13.00 11.05
N PHE A 245 -3.62 -11.92 11.64
CA PHE A 245 -4.97 -11.39 11.36
C PHE A 245 -5.06 -10.38 10.19
N ILE A 246 -3.95 -9.81 9.72
CA ILE A 246 -3.95 -8.88 8.58
C ILE A 246 -2.84 -9.27 7.60
N ARG A 247 -3.23 -9.65 6.38
CA ARG A 247 -2.30 -9.80 5.25
C ARG A 247 -2.84 -9.04 4.06
N THR A 248 -2.12 -8.00 3.66
CA THR A 248 -2.46 -7.17 2.50
C THR A 248 -1.64 -7.61 1.28
N PRO A 249 -2.22 -7.98 0.13
CA PRO A 249 -1.50 -8.05 -1.14
C PRO A 249 -0.80 -6.73 -1.48
N ARG A 250 0.28 -6.84 -2.24
CA ARG A 250 1.24 -5.76 -2.44
C ARG A 250 1.77 -5.75 -3.86
N SER A 251 2.10 -4.57 -4.37
CA SER A 251 2.71 -4.38 -5.69
C SER A 251 4.14 -3.86 -5.55
N TRP A 252 5.07 -4.42 -6.33
CA TRP A 252 6.47 -3.97 -6.45
C TRP A 252 6.81 -3.67 -7.92
N PRO A 253 7.67 -2.68 -8.22
CA PRO A 253 8.32 -2.61 -9.52
C PRO A 253 9.48 -3.62 -9.58
N SER A 254 9.63 -4.31 -10.71
CA SER A 254 10.77 -5.20 -10.97
C SER A 254 12.07 -4.39 -11.00
N PRO A 255 13.16 -4.84 -10.34
CA PRO A 255 14.45 -4.16 -10.43
C PRO A 255 14.98 -4.24 -11.86
N SER A 256 15.15 -3.08 -12.50
CA SER A 256 15.91 -2.96 -13.75
C SER A 256 17.30 -3.55 -13.54
N SER A 257 17.74 -4.42 -14.47
CA SER A 257 19.04 -5.09 -14.47
C SER A 257 20.20 -4.11 -14.24
N ALA A 258 20.64 -3.99 -12.98
CA ALA A 258 21.81 -3.22 -12.64
C ALA A 258 23.03 -3.93 -13.21
N ARG A 259 23.73 -3.23 -14.11
CA ARG A 259 24.99 -3.64 -14.75
C ARG A 259 25.92 -4.32 -13.75
N ARG A 260 26.26 -5.58 -14.03
CA ARG A 260 27.39 -6.29 -13.41
C ARG A 260 28.65 -5.43 -13.52
N ARG A 261 29.05 -4.74 -12.46
CA ARG A 261 30.43 -4.25 -12.33
C ARG A 261 31.28 -5.44 -11.92
N ARG A 262 32.16 -5.89 -12.83
CA ARG A 262 33.21 -6.87 -12.53
C ARG A 262 34.17 -6.28 -11.48
N PRO A 263 34.74 -7.09 -10.57
CA PRO A 263 35.81 -6.63 -9.70
C PRO A 263 37.04 -6.27 -10.54
N ARG A 264 37.63 -5.10 -10.29
CA ARG A 264 38.96 -4.76 -10.78
C ARG A 264 39.95 -5.71 -10.11
N SER A 265 40.74 -6.41 -10.92
CA SER A 265 41.91 -7.15 -10.46
C SER A 265 42.90 -6.18 -9.81
N ALA A 266 43.35 -6.53 -8.60
CA ALA A 266 44.50 -5.91 -7.99
C ALA A 266 45.74 -6.29 -8.83
N ARG A 267 46.45 -5.28 -9.34
CA ARG A 267 47.84 -5.40 -9.77
C ARG A 267 48.69 -4.67 -8.74
N GLY A 268 49.68 -5.40 -8.22
CA GLY A 268 51.01 -4.88 -7.89
C GLY A 268 51.18 -4.20 -6.53
N SER A 269 51.81 -4.93 -5.61
CA SER A 269 53.23 -4.74 -5.28
C SER A 269 53.75 -6.01 -4.60
#